data_AF-A0AAU3VXP9-F1
#
_entry.id   AF-A0AAU3VXP9-F1
#
_cell.length_a   1.000
_cell.length_b   1.000
_cell.length_c   1.000
_cell.angle_alpha   90.00
_cell.angle_beta   90.00
_cell.angle_gamma   90.00
#
_symmetry.space_group_name_H-M   'P 1'
#
loop_
_entity.id
_entity.type
_entity.pdbx_description
1 polymer ?
#
loop_
_entity_poly.entity_id
_entity_poly.type
_entity_poly.pdbx_seq_one_letter_code
_entity_poly.pdbx_strand_id
1 'polypeptide(L)'
;MRSTPEGLSAQSLVRSLQEFTEDQGEVGAAGIDDRELATAAIDAVLSHATALGIDSLLASEEQAVTVGRNLLDGLATDPDTADTVGSILDDPPVDNRMVTDSLVVSAAVLAAIVAWLQTKIDLKVHRKNGKTEVSLEIEKKPASDSLIKQLATTLWSMLTGGGGPGGGGPDQP
;
A
#
# COMPACT_ATOMS: atom_id res chain seq x y z
N MET A 1 18.36 -17.25 4.14
CA MET A 1 18.59 -16.50 2.89
C MET A 1 17.35 -15.65 2.73
N ARG A 2 17.47 -14.32 2.74
CA ARG A 2 16.33 -13.42 2.59
C ARG A 2 15.72 -13.60 1.21
N SER A 3 14.40 -13.79 1.15
CA SER A 3 13.69 -13.76 -0.12
C SER A 3 13.54 -12.30 -0.56
N THR A 4 13.85 -12.01 -1.82
CA THR A 4 13.52 -10.70 -2.40
C THR A 4 12.05 -10.70 -2.84
N PRO A 5 11.35 -9.55 -2.80
CA PRO A 5 9.96 -9.44 -3.26
C PRO A 5 9.75 -9.97 -4.70
N GLU A 6 10.76 -9.80 -5.56
CA GLU A 6 10.74 -10.32 -6.94
C GLU A 6 10.79 -11.86 -7.02
N GLY A 7 11.38 -12.52 -6.03
CA GLY A 7 11.46 -13.98 -5.96
C GLY A 7 10.18 -14.67 -5.44
N LEU A 8 9.20 -13.90 -4.96
CA LEU A 8 7.95 -14.44 -4.42
C LEU A 8 6.97 -14.83 -5.53
N SER A 9 6.27 -15.96 -5.32
CA SER A 9 5.07 -16.29 -6.08
C SER A 9 3.98 -15.24 -5.79
N ALA A 10 3.01 -15.07 -6.69
CA ALA A 10 1.87 -14.17 -6.46
C ALA A 10 1.10 -14.52 -5.16
N GLN A 11 1.17 -15.78 -4.73
CA GLN A 11 0.46 -16.30 -3.55
C GLN A 11 1.21 -15.97 -2.27
N SER A 12 2.52 -16.22 -2.25
CA SER A 12 3.39 -15.78 -1.15
C SER A 12 3.37 -14.26 -1.01
N LEU A 13 3.29 -13.53 -2.12
CA LEU A 13 3.10 -12.08 -2.12
C LEU A 13 1.79 -11.68 -1.42
N VAL A 14 0.65 -12.22 -1.85
CA VAL A 14 -0.66 -11.93 -1.23
C VAL A 14 -0.65 -12.25 0.25
N ARG A 15 -0.11 -13.40 0.63
CA ARG A 15 -0.11 -13.82 2.03
C ARG A 15 0.85 -13.00 2.89
N SER A 16 1.98 -12.57 2.34
CA SER A 16 2.90 -11.64 3.02
C SER A 16 2.23 -10.27 3.26
N LEU A 17 1.46 -9.75 2.29
CA LEU A 17 0.70 -8.51 2.45
C LEU A 17 -0.43 -8.65 3.48
N GLN A 18 -1.10 -9.81 3.51
CA GLN A 18 -2.13 -10.11 4.52
C GLN A 18 -1.52 -10.20 5.92
N GLU A 19 -0.42 -10.94 6.08
CA GLU A 19 0.28 -11.09 7.36
C GLU A 19 0.82 -9.75 7.87
N PHE A 20 1.38 -8.92 6.99
CA PHE A 20 1.73 -7.54 7.32
C PHE A 20 0.51 -6.76 7.83
N THR A 21 -0.63 -6.86 7.15
CA THR A 21 -1.86 -6.15 7.56
C THR A 21 -2.37 -6.65 8.92
N GLU A 22 -2.30 -7.96 9.17
CA GLU A 22 -2.69 -8.59 10.44
C GLU A 22 -1.79 -8.13 11.59
N ASP A 23 -0.48 -8.07 11.38
CA ASP A 23 0.50 -7.59 12.37
C ASP A 23 0.31 -6.11 12.72
N GLN A 24 -0.11 -5.28 11.76
CA GLN A 24 -0.47 -3.88 12.02
C GLN A 24 -1.85 -3.73 12.71
N GLY A 25 -2.71 -4.75 12.59
CA GLY A 25 -4.12 -4.73 12.98
C GLY A 25 -4.42 -4.69 14.48
N GLU A 26 -3.44 -4.93 15.37
CA GLU A 26 -3.61 -4.66 16.81
C GLU A 26 -3.73 -3.15 17.12
N VAL A 27 -3.33 -2.28 16.19
CA VAL A 27 -3.46 -0.82 16.29
C VAL A 27 -4.70 -0.35 15.52
N GLY A 28 -5.89 -0.68 16.06
CA GLY A 28 -7.11 0.09 15.76
C GLY A 28 -7.70 -0.06 14.35
N ALA A 29 -7.64 -1.24 13.75
CA ALA A 29 -8.36 -1.53 12.52
C ALA A 29 -9.89 -1.48 12.75
N ALA A 30 -10.51 -0.33 12.50
CA ALA A 30 -11.84 -0.36 11.92
C ALA A 30 -11.67 -0.99 10.54
N GLY A 31 -11.89 -2.31 10.45
CA GLY A 31 -11.69 -3.11 9.25
C GLY A 31 -12.25 -2.39 8.03
N ILE A 32 -11.37 -1.99 7.11
CA ILE A 32 -11.79 -1.55 5.79
C ILE A 32 -12.10 -2.82 5.00
N ASP A 33 -13.26 -3.41 5.31
CA ASP A 33 -13.79 -4.59 4.63
C ASP A 33 -14.39 -4.22 3.26
N ASP A 34 -14.36 -2.93 2.91
CA ASP A 34 -14.98 -2.35 1.73
C ASP A 34 -13.91 -1.84 0.75
N ARG A 35 -13.76 -2.55 -0.36
CA ARG A 35 -12.84 -2.20 -1.46
C ARG A 35 -13.08 -0.79 -1.98
N GLU A 36 -14.33 -0.36 -2.14
CA GLU A 36 -14.63 0.98 -2.66
C GLU A 36 -14.12 2.06 -1.69
N LEU A 37 -14.20 1.77 -0.40
CA LEU A 37 -13.76 2.66 0.67
C LEU A 37 -12.23 2.78 0.71
N ALA A 38 -11.53 1.64 0.60
CA ALA A 38 -10.07 1.61 0.50
C ALA A 38 -9.58 2.36 -0.75
N THR A 39 -10.21 2.10 -1.91
CA THR A 39 -9.94 2.81 -3.16
C THR A 39 -10.11 4.31 -2.97
N ALA A 40 -11.24 4.77 -2.42
CA ALA A 40 -11.50 6.20 -2.26
C ALA A 40 -10.53 6.88 -1.28
N ALA A 41 -10.10 6.20 -0.22
CA ALA A 41 -9.13 6.74 0.73
C ALA A 41 -7.75 6.92 0.09
N ILE A 42 -7.31 5.91 -0.67
CA ILE A 42 -6.04 5.95 -1.39
C ILE A 42 -6.10 6.97 -2.52
N ASP A 43 -7.21 7.06 -3.26
CA ASP A 43 -7.39 8.02 -4.34
C ASP A 43 -7.41 9.46 -3.82
N ALA A 44 -8.01 9.71 -2.66
CA ALA A 44 -7.95 11.02 -2.00
C ALA A 44 -6.50 11.43 -1.66
N VAL A 45 -5.66 10.49 -1.24
CA VAL A 45 -4.23 10.75 -0.99
C VAL A 45 -3.47 10.95 -2.30
N LEU A 46 -3.62 10.04 -3.27
CA LEU A 46 -2.87 10.05 -4.52
C LEU A 46 -3.25 11.19 -5.46
N SER A 47 -4.54 11.56 -5.55
CA SER A 47 -5.01 12.67 -6.41
C SER A 47 -4.35 14.01 -6.10
N HIS A 48 -3.76 14.18 -4.91
CA HIS A 48 -3.01 15.36 -4.53
C HIS A 48 -1.57 15.40 -5.09
N ALA A 49 -1.00 14.24 -5.46
CA ALA A 49 0.34 14.12 -6.00
C ALA A 49 0.36 13.68 -7.47
N THR A 50 -0.65 12.96 -7.94
CA THR A 50 -0.68 12.33 -9.27
C THR A 50 -2.04 12.49 -9.94
N ALA A 51 -2.04 12.64 -11.26
CA ALA A 51 -3.27 12.63 -12.06
C ALA A 51 -3.81 11.20 -12.33
N LEU A 52 -3.17 10.18 -11.74
CA LEU A 52 -3.50 8.76 -11.89
C LEU A 52 -4.11 8.25 -10.58
N GLY A 53 -5.24 7.56 -10.69
CA GLY A 53 -5.95 6.92 -9.57
C GLY A 53 -5.57 5.44 -9.41
N ILE A 54 -5.80 4.90 -8.22
CA ILE A 54 -5.38 3.54 -7.83
C ILE A 54 -6.03 2.43 -8.68
N ASP A 55 -7.24 2.66 -9.20
CA ASP A 55 -7.94 1.72 -10.07
C ASP A 55 -7.18 1.41 -11.36
N SER A 56 -6.41 2.38 -11.86
CA SER A 56 -5.57 2.18 -13.05
C SER A 56 -4.34 1.29 -12.79
N LEU A 57 -3.84 1.31 -11.55
CA LEU A 57 -2.69 0.52 -11.12
C LEU A 57 -3.06 -0.93 -10.78
N LEU A 58 -4.32 -1.19 -10.44
CA LEU A 58 -4.83 -2.50 -10.02
C LEU A 58 -5.85 -3.07 -11.02
N ALA A 59 -5.77 -2.65 -12.29
CA ALA A 59 -6.76 -2.98 -13.33
C ALA A 59 -6.61 -4.43 -13.85
N SER A 60 -5.41 -5.02 -13.78
CA SER A 60 -5.16 -6.42 -14.12
C SER A 60 -4.42 -7.16 -13.00
N GLU A 61 -4.47 -8.50 -13.03
CA GLU A 61 -3.76 -9.34 -12.07
C GLU A 61 -2.25 -9.11 -12.12
N GLU A 62 -1.67 -9.06 -13.33
CA GLU A 62 -0.24 -8.84 -13.54
C GLU A 62 0.20 -7.48 -12.98
N GLN A 63 -0.63 -6.45 -13.17
CA GLN A 63 -0.40 -5.13 -12.59
C GLN A 63 -0.51 -5.17 -11.06
N ALA A 64 -1.55 -5.81 -10.52
CA ALA A 64 -1.73 -5.94 -9.07
C ALA A 64 -0.57 -6.70 -8.40
N VAL A 65 -0.05 -7.75 -9.05
CA VAL A 65 1.14 -8.49 -8.57
C VAL A 65 2.38 -7.59 -8.63
N THR A 66 2.57 -6.85 -9.73
CA THR A 66 3.72 -5.93 -9.88
C THR A 66 3.67 -4.83 -8.82
N VAL A 67 2.50 -4.21 -8.62
CA VAL A 67 2.26 -3.19 -7.61
C VAL A 67 2.46 -3.75 -6.20
N GLY A 68 1.99 -4.98 -5.93
CA GLY A 68 2.20 -5.63 -4.65
C GLY A 68 3.68 -5.88 -4.35
N ARG A 69 4.47 -6.29 -5.35
CA ARG A 69 5.92 -6.45 -5.18
C ARG A 69 6.61 -5.13 -4.89
N ASN A 70 6.29 -4.10 -5.66
CA ASN A 70 6.86 -2.77 -5.46
C ASN A 70 6.47 -2.21 -4.09
N LEU A 71 5.24 -2.45 -3.65
CA LEU A 71 4.77 -2.09 -2.32
C LEU A 71 5.57 -2.80 -1.22
N LEU A 72 5.76 -4.13 -1.30
CA LEU A 72 6.57 -4.86 -0.32
C LEU A 72 8.01 -4.34 -0.26
N ASP A 73 8.61 -4.03 -1.41
CA ASP A 73 9.96 -3.46 -1.47
C ASP A 73 10.00 -2.07 -0.80
N GLY A 74 8.99 -1.25 -1.09
CA GLY A 74 8.78 0.04 -0.44
C GLY A 74 8.67 -0.06 1.08
N LEU A 75 7.82 -0.97 1.57
CA LEU A 75 7.63 -1.20 3.01
C LEU A 75 8.88 -1.75 3.68
N ALA A 76 9.62 -2.65 3.01
CA ALA A 76 10.90 -3.17 3.52
C ALA A 76 11.97 -2.07 3.67
N THR A 77 11.82 -0.95 2.97
CA THR A 77 12.73 0.20 3.02
C THR A 77 12.25 1.31 3.97
N ASP A 78 10.99 1.26 4.41
CA ASP A 78 10.41 2.24 5.32
C ASP A 78 10.74 1.90 6.79
N PRO A 79 11.38 2.81 7.56
CA PRO A 79 11.86 2.49 8.91
C PRO A 79 10.79 2.00 9.89
N ASP A 80 9.54 2.41 9.72
CA ASP A 80 8.44 2.04 10.64
C ASP A 80 7.86 0.65 10.31
N THR A 81 8.15 0.09 9.12
CA THR A 81 7.60 -1.19 8.67
C THR A 81 8.66 -2.21 8.25
N ALA A 82 9.92 -1.79 8.13
CA ALA A 82 11.04 -2.62 7.66
C ALA A 82 11.28 -3.86 8.52
N ASP A 83 11.15 -3.78 9.85
CA ASP A 83 11.37 -4.92 10.74
C ASP A 83 10.26 -5.98 10.61
N THR A 84 9.00 -5.55 10.52
CA THR A 84 7.85 -6.43 10.31
C THR A 84 7.94 -7.11 8.95
N VAL A 85 8.13 -6.34 7.87
CA VAL A 85 8.24 -6.90 6.52
C VAL A 85 9.50 -7.75 6.38
N GLY A 86 10.61 -7.36 6.99
CA GLY A 86 11.85 -8.15 7.01
C GLY A 86 11.63 -9.53 7.63
N SER A 87 10.88 -9.62 8.72
CA SER A 87 10.54 -10.89 9.38
C SER A 87 9.68 -11.79 8.48
N ILE A 88 8.68 -11.21 7.82
CA ILE A 88 7.81 -11.93 6.86
C ILE A 88 8.61 -12.42 5.64
N LEU A 89 9.55 -11.63 5.13
CA LEU A 89 10.40 -12.01 3.99
C LEU A 89 11.50 -13.02 4.36
N ASP A 90 11.91 -13.05 5.62
CA ASP A 90 12.87 -14.02 6.16
C ASP A 90 12.26 -15.43 6.27
N ASP A 91 10.96 -15.55 6.54
CA ASP A 91 10.19 -16.80 6.54
C ASP A 91 8.83 -16.64 5.82
N PRO A 92 8.82 -16.58 4.47
CA PRO A 92 7.60 -16.29 3.74
C PRO A 92 6.56 -17.40 3.94
N PRO A 93 5.29 -17.04 4.20
CA PRO A 93 4.25 -18.01 4.52
C PRO A 93 4.09 -19.06 3.41
N VAL A 94 4.09 -20.32 3.83
CA VAL A 94 4.18 -21.48 2.94
C VAL A 94 2.94 -21.65 2.06
N ASP A 95 3.24 -21.95 0.81
CA ASP A 95 2.30 -22.11 -0.30
C ASP A 95 1.51 -23.43 -0.18
N ASN A 96 0.17 -23.38 -0.26
CA ASN A 96 -0.66 -24.60 -0.30
C ASN A 96 -2.03 -24.41 -0.97
N ARG A 97 -2.34 -23.25 -1.57
CA ARG A 97 -3.65 -22.98 -2.20
C ARG A 97 -3.51 -22.09 -3.43
N MET A 98 -4.12 -22.52 -4.53
CA MET A 98 -4.23 -21.73 -5.75
C MET A 98 -5.02 -20.44 -5.46
N VAL A 99 -4.35 -19.29 -5.38
CA VAL A 99 -5.01 -17.98 -5.47
C VAL A 99 -5.27 -17.74 -6.95
N THR A 100 -6.53 -17.82 -7.36
CA THR A 100 -6.95 -17.74 -8.77
C THR A 100 -7.69 -16.45 -9.13
N ASP A 101 -7.77 -15.49 -8.22
CA ASP A 101 -8.59 -14.29 -8.44
C ASP A 101 -7.79 -13.00 -8.23
N SER A 102 -7.64 -12.21 -9.30
CA SER A 102 -7.08 -10.86 -9.30
C SER A 102 -7.68 -9.97 -8.20
N LEU A 103 -8.95 -10.19 -7.87
CA LEU A 103 -9.66 -9.47 -6.81
C LEU A 103 -9.02 -9.66 -5.43
N VAL A 104 -8.46 -10.86 -5.16
CA VAL A 104 -7.78 -11.17 -3.90
C VAL A 104 -6.44 -10.47 -3.81
N VAL A 105 -5.71 -10.39 -4.93
CA VAL A 105 -4.41 -9.70 -4.99
C VAL A 105 -4.60 -8.20 -4.77
N SER A 106 -5.52 -7.58 -5.52
CA SER A 106 -5.80 -6.15 -5.37
C SER A 106 -6.32 -5.81 -3.98
N ALA A 107 -7.15 -6.66 -3.37
CA ALA A 107 -7.62 -6.47 -2.00
C ALA A 107 -6.47 -6.52 -0.98
N ALA A 108 -5.53 -7.46 -1.10
CA ALA A 108 -4.37 -7.55 -0.22
C ALA A 108 -3.45 -6.32 -0.34
N VAL A 109 -3.24 -5.83 -1.56
CA VAL A 109 -2.48 -4.60 -1.81
C VAL A 109 -3.16 -3.39 -1.17
N LEU A 110 -4.47 -3.22 -1.37
CA LEU A 110 -5.23 -2.11 -0.78
C LEU A 110 -5.19 -2.16 0.76
N ALA A 111 -5.35 -3.34 1.35
CA ALA A 111 -5.29 -3.54 2.79
C ALA A 111 -3.91 -3.16 3.37
N ALA A 112 -2.82 -3.60 2.72
CA ALA A 112 -1.47 -3.25 3.15
C ALA A 112 -1.18 -1.75 3.03
N ILE A 113 -1.68 -1.08 1.98
CA ILE A 113 -1.54 0.39 1.83
C ILE A 113 -2.26 1.11 2.97
N VAL A 114 -3.49 0.69 3.30
CA VAL A 114 -4.27 1.27 4.39
C VAL A 114 -3.55 1.05 5.73
N ALA A 115 -3.06 -0.16 5.99
CA ALA A 115 -2.31 -0.47 7.20
C ALA A 115 -1.05 0.41 7.32
N TRP A 116 -0.28 0.58 6.24
CA TRP A 116 0.85 1.50 6.22
C TRP A 116 0.43 2.95 6.47
N LEU A 117 -0.64 3.44 5.83
CA LEU A 117 -1.14 4.79 6.07
C LEU A 117 -1.54 4.99 7.55
N GLN A 118 -2.13 3.99 8.19
CA GLN A 118 -2.50 4.03 9.61
C GLN A 118 -1.28 4.16 10.54
N THR A 119 -0.11 3.66 10.13
CA THR A 119 1.15 3.90 10.89
C THR A 119 1.59 5.36 10.86
N LYS A 120 1.20 6.12 9.82
CA LYS A 120 1.63 7.50 9.59
C LYS A 120 0.60 8.53 10.01
N ILE A 121 -0.69 8.19 9.96
CA ILE A 121 -1.82 9.08 10.24
C ILE A 121 -3.02 8.32 10.83
N ASP A 122 -3.87 9.00 11.60
CA ASP A 122 -5.19 8.47 11.97
C ASP A 122 -6.16 8.54 10.78
N LEU A 123 -6.50 7.37 10.23
CA LEU A 123 -7.44 7.23 9.12
C LEU A 123 -8.82 6.76 9.63
N LYS A 124 -9.80 7.66 9.70
CA LYS A 124 -11.21 7.29 9.88
C LYS A 124 -11.93 7.37 8.55
N VAL A 125 -12.75 6.37 8.21
CA VAL A 125 -13.55 6.42 6.98
C VAL A 125 -15.03 6.30 7.30
N HIS A 126 -15.82 7.24 6.78
CA HIS A 126 -17.26 7.33 7.06
C HIS A 126 -18.06 7.08 5.78
N ARG A 127 -19.17 6.35 5.89
CA ARG A 127 -20.14 6.21 4.79
C ARG A 127 -21.44 6.89 5.19
N LYS A 128 -21.90 7.87 4.40
CA LYS A 128 -23.15 8.60 4.68
C LYS A 128 -24.08 8.53 3.49
N ASN A 129 -25.29 8.01 3.70
CA ASN A 129 -26.38 7.96 2.71
C ASN A 129 -26.01 7.30 1.37
N GLY A 130 -25.23 6.21 1.39
CA GLY A 130 -24.82 5.50 0.17
C GLY A 130 -23.84 6.27 -0.71
N LYS A 131 -23.38 7.45 -0.27
CA LYS A 131 -22.23 8.15 -0.84
C LYS A 131 -21.03 7.89 0.06
N THR A 132 -19.92 7.52 -0.57
CA THR A 132 -18.64 7.35 0.11
C THR A 132 -18.06 8.74 0.39
N GLU A 133 -18.13 9.18 1.64
CA GLU A 133 -17.49 10.43 2.10
C GLU A 133 -16.25 10.05 2.91
N VAL A 134 -15.12 9.91 2.23
CA VAL A 134 -13.84 9.72 2.90
C VAL A 134 -13.48 11.03 3.60
N SER A 135 -13.60 11.04 4.92
CA SER A 135 -13.15 12.15 5.77
C SER A 135 -11.91 11.69 6.51
N LEU A 136 -10.71 11.98 5.99
CA LEU A 136 -9.45 11.79 6.70
C LEU A 136 -9.48 12.64 7.99
N GLU A 137 -9.95 12.06 9.08
CA GLU A 137 -10.01 12.73 10.37
C GLU A 137 -8.71 12.50 11.13
N ILE A 138 -7.72 13.32 10.77
CA ILE A 138 -6.38 13.33 11.37
C ILE A 138 -6.52 13.98 12.75
N GLU A 139 -6.57 13.19 13.81
CA GLU A 139 -6.91 13.72 15.13
C GLU A 139 -5.79 14.65 15.65
N LYS A 140 -6.22 15.88 15.97
CA LYS A 140 -5.56 17.00 16.67
C LYS A 140 -4.90 18.09 15.84
N LYS A 141 -4.55 17.89 14.57
CA LYS A 141 -4.26 18.98 13.61
C LYS A 141 -4.62 18.51 12.20
N PRO A 142 -5.21 19.36 11.34
CA PRO A 142 -5.25 19.03 9.92
C PRO A 142 -3.81 18.73 9.49
N ALA A 143 -3.55 17.54 8.93
CA ALA A 143 -2.25 17.32 8.30
C ALA A 143 -2.06 18.44 7.29
N SER A 144 -0.87 19.04 7.30
CA SER A 144 -0.56 20.04 6.31
C SER A 144 -0.63 19.40 4.92
N ASP A 145 -1.05 20.18 3.92
CA ASP A 145 -1.03 19.76 2.50
C ASP A 145 0.36 19.20 2.12
N SER A 146 1.43 19.73 2.74
CA SER A 146 2.79 19.21 2.59
C SER A 146 2.96 17.78 3.08
N LEU A 147 2.37 17.40 4.22
CA LEU A 147 2.44 16.04 4.74
C LEU A 147 1.65 15.08 3.84
N ILE A 148 0.44 15.47 3.43
CA ILE A 148 -0.39 14.68 2.52
C ILE A 148 0.33 14.46 1.19
N LYS A 149 0.93 15.52 0.62
CA LYS A 149 1.71 15.43 -0.62
C LYS A 149 2.95 14.54 -0.46
N GLN A 150 3.63 14.60 0.68
CA GLN A 150 4.77 13.72 0.97
C GLN A 150 4.33 12.25 1.04
N LEU A 151 3.27 11.94 1.78
CA LEU A 151 2.73 10.58 1.87
C LEU A 151 2.29 10.05 0.51
N ALA A 152 1.59 10.87 -0.27
CA ALA A 152 1.15 10.52 -1.61
C ALA A 152 2.32 10.27 -2.57
N THR A 153 3.38 11.07 -2.48
CA THR A 153 4.60 10.89 -3.30
C THR A 153 5.33 9.60 -2.89
N THR A 154 5.46 9.35 -1.60
CA THR A 154 6.05 8.12 -1.07
C THR A 154 5.26 6.90 -1.53
N LEU A 155 3.94 6.91 -1.33
CA LEU A 155 3.06 5.83 -1.75
C LEU A 155 3.17 5.61 -3.27
N TRP A 156 3.09 6.67 -4.08
CA TRP A 156 3.25 6.55 -5.53
C TRP A 156 4.58 5.89 -5.92
N SER A 157 5.69 6.33 -5.33
CA SER A 157 7.01 5.73 -5.54
C SER A 157 7.04 4.25 -5.17
N MET A 158 6.36 3.86 -4.07
CA MET A 158 6.23 2.46 -3.69
C MET A 158 5.39 1.67 -4.70
N LEU A 159 4.36 2.25 -5.32
CA LEU A 159 3.49 1.53 -6.26
C LEU A 159 4.11 1.35 -7.65
N THR A 160 4.85 2.34 -8.14
CA THR A 160 5.42 2.32 -9.50
C THR A 160 6.81 1.69 -9.59
N GLY A 161 7.37 1.25 -8.46
CA GLY A 161 8.76 0.79 -8.36
C GLY A 161 9.67 1.99 -8.07
N GLY A 162 10.35 1.94 -6.93
CA GLY A 162 11.04 3.04 -6.26
C GLY A 162 11.73 4.03 -7.20
N GLY A 163 11.17 5.24 -7.28
CA GLY A 163 11.69 6.36 -8.04
C GLY A 163 11.32 7.65 -7.35
N GLY A 164 11.98 7.94 -6.22
CA GLY A 164 11.91 9.27 -5.60
C GLY A 164 12.40 10.35 -6.59
N PRO A 165 11.86 11.58 -6.55
CA PRO A 165 12.33 12.65 -7.41
C PRO A 165 13.67 13.21 -6.86
N GLY A 166 14.79 12.89 -7.50
CA GLY A 166 16.07 13.56 -7.21
C GLY A 166 17.32 12.93 -7.84
N GLY A 167 17.82 13.54 -8.92
CA GLY A 167 19.18 13.31 -9.43
C GLY A 167 19.29 13.55 -10.94
N GLY A 168 19.41 14.82 -11.34
CA GLY A 168 19.48 15.21 -12.75
C GLY A 168 20.66 14.61 -13.51
N GLY A 169 20.46 14.43 -14.82
CA GLY A 169 21.56 14.59 -15.78
C GLY A 169 22.14 16.01 -15.69
N PRO A 170 23.35 16.28 -16.20
CA PRO A 170 23.93 15.64 -17.39
C PRO A 170 25.38 15.15 -17.18
N ASP A 171 25.85 14.22 -18.02
CA ASP A 171 27.06 14.42 -18.84
C ASP A 171 27.27 13.18 -19.74
N GLN A 172 27.27 13.42 -21.05
CA GLN A 172 27.77 12.48 -22.04
C GLN A 172 29.22 12.89 -22.36
N PRO A 173 30.17 11.94 -22.48
CA PRO A 173 31.37 12.20 -23.26
C PRO A 173 31.07 12.18 -24.77
#